data_AF-A0A4P6LYB1-F1
#
_entry.id   AF-A0A4P6LYB1-F1
#
_cell.length_a   1.000
_cell.length_b   1.000
_cell.length_c   1.000
_cell.angle_alpha   90.00
_cell.angle_beta   90.00
_cell.angle_gamma   90.00
#
_symmetry.space_group_name_H-M   'P 1'
#
loop_
_entity.id
_entity.type
_entity.pdbx_description
1 polymer ?
#
loop_
_entity_poly.entity_id
_entity_poly.type
_entity_poly.pdbx_seq_one_letter_code
_entity_poly.pdbx_strand_id
1 'polypeptide(L)' 'MLLEELLREERAEGEAKGLAQGKIESILFLLDDFGPVPDELRKNILEEKDMDILLKYLKLAAHTDSLADFIDGMSKI' A
#
# COMPACT_ATOMS: atom_id res chain seq x y z
N MET A 1 -7.23 26.98 18.41
CA MET A 1 -6.16 26.01 18.13
C MET A 1 -4.83 26.73 18.26
N LEU A 2 -3.91 26.18 19.06
CA LEU A 2 -2.56 26.73 19.27
C LEU A 2 -1.64 26.28 18.12
N LEU A 3 -0.62 27.08 17.76
CA LEU A 3 0.36 26.72 16.71
C LEU A 3 0.99 25.33 16.94
N GLU A 4 1.21 24.96 18.20
CA GLU A 4 1.76 23.65 18.57
C GLU A 4 0.83 22.47 18.21
N GLU A 5 -0.49 22.67 18.26
CA GLU A 5 -1.48 21.65 17.89
C GLU A 5 -1.43 21.41 16.38
N LEU A 6 -1.39 22.49 15.59
CA LEU A 6 -1.26 22.42 14.13
C LEU A 6 0.02 21.68 13.70
N LEU A 7 1.17 22.01 14.31
CA LEU A 7 2.43 21.34 14.00
C LEU A 7 2.43 19.85 14.35
N ARG A 8 1.71 19.45 15.41
CA ARG A 8 1.54 18.05 15.78
C ARG A 8 0.66 17.31 14.78
N GLU A 9 -0.44 17.91 14.35
CA GLU A 9 -1.35 17.36 13.34
C GLU A 9 -0.61 17.17 12.00
N GLU A 10 0.10 18.19 11.52
CA GLU A 10 0.89 18.12 10.28
C GLU A 10 1.94 17.01 10.33
N ARG A 11 2.64 16.86 11.46
CA ARG A 11 3.63 15.79 11.65
C ARG A 11 2.97 14.42 11.64
N ALA A 12 1.86 14.25 12.34
CA ALA A 12 1.13 12.99 12.38
C ALA A 12 0.62 12.59 10.98
N GLU A 13 0.10 13.55 10.21
CA GLU A 13 -0.28 13.31 8.81
C GLU A 13 0.92 12.92 7.94
N GLY A 14 2.06 13.58 8.13
CA GLY A 14 3.30 13.26 7.40
C GLY A 14 3.78 11.84 7.71
N GLU A 15 3.80 11.45 8.98
CA GLU A 15 4.16 10.10 9.42
C GLU A 15 3.18 9.05 8.85
N ALA A 16 1.88 9.32 8.88
CA ALA A 16 0.87 8.43 8.30
C ALA A 16 1.03 8.26 6.78
N LYS A 17 1.27 9.34 6.04
CA LYS A 17 1.53 9.30 4.58
C LYS A 17 2.79 8.50 4.27
N GLY A 18 3.87 8.72 5.03
CA GLY A 18 5.13 8.00 4.84
C GLY A 18 4.98 6.49 5.09
N LEU A 19 4.23 6.10 6.12
CA LEU A 19 3.94 4.70 6.41
C LEU A 19 3.12 4.05 5.28
N ALA A 20 2.08 4.71 4.77
CA ALA A 20 1.29 4.20 3.66
C ALA A 20 2.14 4.02 2.40
N GLN A 21 2.97 5.02 2.05
CA GLN A 21 3.88 4.95 0.91
C GLN A 21 4.87 3.79 1.03
N GLY A 22 5.52 3.61 2.18
CA GLY A 22 6.46 2.50 2.39
C GLY A 22 5.80 1.12 2.25
N LYS A 23 4.50 1.01 2.57
CA LYS A 23 3.73 -0.23 2.39
C LYS A 23 3.41 -0.48 0.93
N ILE A 24 3.01 0.54 0.19
CA ILE A 24 2.81 0.46 -1.26
C ILE A 24 4.11 0.03 -1.96
N GLU A 25 5.24 0.64 -1.61
CA GLU A 25 6.55 0.27 -2.15
C GLU A 25 6.91 -1.18 -1.84
N SER A 26 6.65 -1.65 -0.61
CA SER A 26 6.89 -3.04 -0.21
C SER A 26 6.02 -4.02 -0.99
N ILE A 27 4.74 -3.70 -1.24
CA ILE A 27 3.84 -4.52 -2.04
C ILE A 27 4.38 -4.63 -3.47
N LEU A 28 4.67 -3.50 -4.11
CA LEU A 28 5.16 -3.47 -5.48
C LEU A 28 6.50 -4.20 -5.63
N PHE A 29 7.38 -4.08 -4.63
CA PHE A 29 8.66 -4.80 -4.60
C PHE A 29 8.46 -6.33 -4.60
N LEU A 30 7.53 -6.85 -3.79
CA LEU A 30 7.24 -8.29 -3.77
C LEU A 30 6.61 -8.78 -5.07
N LEU A 31 5.73 -7.98 -5.68
CA LEU A 31 5.08 -8.35 -6.93
C LEU A 31 6.03 -8.35 -8.13
N ASP A 32 7.12 -7.58 -8.06
CA ASP A 32 8.15 -7.53 -9.11
C ASP A 32 8.88 -8.88 -9.29
N ASP A 33 8.86 -9.76 -8.29
CA ASP A 33 9.38 -11.14 -8.39
C ASP A 33 8.66 -11.97 -9.47
N PHE A 34 7.42 -11.62 -9.79
CA PHE A 34 6.63 -12.26 -10.86
C PHE A 34 6.79 -11.57 -12.23
N GLY A 35 7.60 -10.53 -12.32
CA GLY A 35 7.79 -9.69 -13.48
C GLY A 35 7.10 -8.32 -13.38
N PRO A 36 7.12 -7.52 -14.48
CA PRO A 36 6.62 -6.15 -14.45
C PRO A 36 5.16 -6.06 -14.00
N VAL A 37 4.91 -5.32 -12.92
CA VAL A 37 3.56 -5.08 -12.41
C VAL A 37 2.76 -4.25 -13.43
N PRO A 38 1.58 -4.74 -13.90
CA PRO A 38 0.73 -4.01 -14.83
C PRO A 38 0.35 -2.62 -14.31
N ASP A 39 0.30 -1.62 -15.21
CA ASP A 39 0.04 -0.22 -14.84
C ASP A 39 -1.29 -0.05 -14.08
N GLU A 40 -2.33 -0.78 -14.48
CA GLU A 40 -3.64 -0.74 -13.82
C GLU A 40 -3.55 -1.27 -12.38
N LEU A 41 -2.85 -2.38 -12.17
CA LEU A 41 -2.63 -2.95 -10.84
C LEU A 41 -1.81 -2.00 -9.97
N ARG A 42 -0.71 -1.46 -10.52
CA ARG A 42 0.13 -0.47 -9.85
C ARG A 42 -0.69 0.75 -9.43
N LYS A 43 -1.55 1.26 -10.31
CA LYS A 43 -2.42 2.41 -10.02
C LYS A 43 -3.38 2.10 -8.87
N ASN A 44 -4.03 0.94 -8.90
CA ASN A 44 -4.97 0.53 -7.84
C ASN A 44 -4.29 0.46 -6.47
N ILE A 45 -3.06 -0.07 -6.40
CA ILE A 45 -2.28 -0.13 -5.15
C ILE A 45 -1.86 1.28 -4.68
N LEU A 46 -1.45 2.16 -5.61
CA LEU A 46 -1.04 3.54 -5.30
C LEU A 46 -2.18 4.43 -4.80
N GLU A 47 -3.41 4.17 -5.23
CA GLU A 47 -4.59 4.94 -4.84
C GLU A 47 -5.20 4.49 -3.50
N GLU A 48 -4.76 3.34 -2.96
CA GLU A 48 -5.21 2.84 -1.67
C GLU A 48 -4.64 3.67 -0.51
N LYS A 49 -5.52 4.09 0.39
CA LYS A 49 -5.20 4.96 1.55
C LYS A 49 -5.52 4.30 2.87
N ASP A 50 -6.33 3.25 2.87
CA ASP A 50 -6.67 2.50 4.06
C ASP A 50 -5.48 1.61 4.47
N MET A 51 -4.97 1.87 5.67
CA MET A 51 -3.78 1.20 6.17
C MET A 51 -4.05 -0.28 6.46
N ASP A 52 -5.27 -0.66 6.82
CA ASP A 52 -5.63 -2.05 7.05
C ASP A 52 -5.70 -2.82 5.72
N ILE A 53 -6.20 -2.18 4.66
CA ILE A 53 -6.21 -2.75 3.32
C ILE A 53 -4.78 -2.94 2.80
N LEU A 54 -3.93 -1.92 2.91
CA LEU A 54 -2.51 -2.01 2.51
C LEU A 54 -1.76 -3.11 3.28
N LEU A 55 -2.06 -3.33 4.56
CA LEU A 55 -1.47 -4.44 5.32
C LEU A 55 -1.96 -5.82 4.82
N LYS A 56 -3.23 -5.94 4.42
CA LYS A 56 -3.75 -7.17 3.81
C LYS A 56 -3.11 -7.41 2.44
N TYR A 57 -2.97 -6.38 1.62
CA TYR A 57 -2.26 -6.46 0.33
C TYR A 57 -0.81 -6.88 0.53
N LEU A 58 -0.10 -6.33 1.52
CA LEU A 58 1.29 -6.72 1.79
C LEU A 58 1.40 -8.20 2.17
N LYS A 59 0.49 -8.69 3.03
CA LYS A 59 0.45 -10.12 3.37
C LYS A 59 0.11 -10.97 2.13
N LEU A 60 -0.85 -10.55 1.33
CA LEU A 60 -1.25 -11.26 0.11
C LEU A 60 -0.08 -11.35 -0.89
N ALA A 61 0.61 -10.24 -1.15
CA ALA A 61 1.78 -10.21 -2.04
C ALA A 61 2.90 -11.16 -1.58
N ALA A 62 3.09 -11.31 -0.26
CA ALA A 62 4.09 -12.22 0.29
C ALA A 62 3.73 -13.72 0.22
N HIS A 63 2.47 -14.07 -0.07
CA HIS A 63 1.99 -15.47 -0.07
C HIS A 63 1.36 -15.89 -1.41
N THR A 64 1.29 -14.99 -2.38
CA THR A 64 0.76 -15.29 -3.72
C THR A 64 1.83 -16.02 -4.55
N ASP A 65 1.41 -16.84 -5.50
CA ASP A 65 2.32 -17.55 -6.42
C ASP A 65 2.37 -16.89 -7.82
N SER A 66 1.50 -15.89 -8.07
CA SER A 66 1.49 -15.11 -9.30
C SER A 66 0.79 -13.76 -9.14
N LEU A 67 0.95 -12.88 -10.15
CA LEU A 67 0.19 -11.63 -10.25
C LEU A 67 -1.32 -11.88 -10.39
N ALA A 68 -1.72 -12.95 -11.07
CA ALA A 68 -3.13 -13.29 -11.25
C ALA A 68 -3.79 -13.68 -9.92
N ASP A 69 -3.10 -14.49 -9.12
CA ASP A 69 -3.55 -14.90 -7.79
C ASP A 69 -3.64 -13.70 -6.83
N PHE A 70 -2.71 -12.75 -6.97
CA PHE A 70 -2.76 -11.50 -6.21
C PHE A 70 -3.99 -10.67 -6.56
N ILE A 71 -4.26 -10.47 -7.86
CA ILE A 71 -5.43 -9.72 -8.35
C ILE A 71 -6.73 -10.38 -7.88
N ASP A 72 -6.83 -11.70 -7.97
CA ASP A 72 -7.98 -12.45 -7.48
C ASP A 72 -8.15 -12.29 -5.95
N GLY A 73 -7.06 -12.36 -5.19
CA GLY A 73 -7.07 -12.15 -3.74
C GLY A 73 -7.48 -10.75 -3.33
N MET A 74 -7.05 -9.70 -4.07
CA MET A 74 -7.46 -8.32 -3.82
C MET A 74 -8.98 -8.16 -3.93
N SER A 75 -9.62 -8.83 -4.90
CA SER A 75 -11.07 -8.73 -5.11
C SER A 75 -11.93 -9.27 -3.95
N LYS A 76 -11.30 -9.97 -3.00
CA LYS A 76 -11.93 -10.64 -1.85
C LYS A 76 -11.68 -9.91 -0.52
N ILE A 77 -10.91 -8.82 -0.53
CA ILE A 77 -10.58 -7.99 0.63
C ILE A 77 -11.62 -6.88 0.81
#